data_AF-A0A9E1V150-F1
#
_entry.id   AF-A0A9E1V150-F1
#
_cell.length_a   1.000
_cell.length_b   1.000
_cell.length_c   1.000
_cell.angle_alpha   90.00
_cell.angle_beta   90.00
_cell.angle_gamma   90.00
#
_symmetry.space_group_name_H-M   'P 1'
#
loop_
_entity.id
_entity.type
_entity.pdbx_description
1 polymer ?
#
loop_
_entity_poly.entity_id
_entity_poly.type
_entity_poly.pdbx_seq_one_letter_code
_entity_poly.pdbx_strand_id
1 'polypeptide(L)'
;MGNVQPVLCGGNGKATDLQLVLSESSGSVSVFLGTALLERLRCSPEALQYKMLVGRLVNAGWRLTELRAVFGHDPRTMKRWAAALLSEDVEFVVRAFGGRGAHGKVSVALARYAKRRYGELRAAVRNYRQLIRAEVLDLFGERLSGETLRRLFREADREREEASASSAGDEPAMATGCVSASDPCVESSPARNQSPDPVAIRPPVLADRSTGARPVGLHHAGMILFALLLEVFCRDRPQARGLQTQWIGQVLQGAVNIEQSRLVSAAGLSRFTGPVVPGTDPQRGALHRDAGLEAVLDVYATNARLLADGPDRGRAFYYDPHSKEYTGGLKVMKDWCGRLHGVAKVVHIDMIHSESGRPCFAQHYSPYYDLRERFFMTLELFDRLFDPRDRAGRLFVLDRGIYGLDALRRFER
;
A
#
# COMPACT_ATOMS: atom_id res chain seq x y z
N MET A 1 20.21 0.99 -15.58
CA MET A 1 18.97 1.26 -14.81
C MET A 1 19.04 2.72 -14.39
N GLY A 2 17.99 3.51 -14.52
CA GLY A 2 17.98 4.85 -13.92
C GLY A 2 17.94 4.73 -12.41
N ASN A 3 18.63 5.61 -11.68
CA ASN A 3 18.48 5.65 -10.22
C ASN A 3 17.07 6.14 -9.89
N VAL A 4 16.39 5.35 -9.07
CA VAL A 4 15.03 5.58 -8.60
C VAL A 4 15.16 5.92 -7.12
N GLN A 5 15.48 7.17 -6.81
CA GLN A 5 15.72 7.60 -5.43
C GLN A 5 14.44 8.18 -4.81
N PRO A 6 14.11 7.81 -3.55
CA PRO A 6 13.10 8.52 -2.78
C PRO A 6 13.62 9.91 -2.43
N VAL A 7 12.87 10.94 -2.83
CA VAL A 7 13.27 12.34 -2.67
C VAL A 7 12.49 13.02 -1.53
N LEU A 8 11.27 12.55 -1.24
CA LEU A 8 10.46 13.00 -0.10
C LEU A 8 9.66 11.81 0.44
N CYS A 9 9.92 11.37 1.68
CA CYS A 9 9.12 10.35 2.39
C CYS A 9 8.28 10.94 3.52
N GLY A 10 7.00 10.56 3.61
CA GLY A 10 6.15 10.83 4.78
C GLY A 10 6.75 10.33 6.09
N GLY A 11 6.42 11.00 7.20
CA GLY A 11 6.98 10.72 8.53
C GLY A 11 6.49 11.69 9.59
N ASN A 12 6.90 11.47 10.85
CA ASN A 12 6.39 12.18 12.02
C ASN A 12 6.39 13.72 11.84
N GLY A 13 5.23 14.33 12.06
CA GLY A 13 5.03 15.78 11.92
C GLY A 13 4.62 16.26 10.52
N LYS A 14 4.39 15.37 9.56
CA LYS A 14 3.85 15.68 8.22
C LYS A 14 2.44 15.07 8.10
N ALA A 15 1.49 15.83 7.58
CA ALA A 15 0.10 15.39 7.40
C ALA A 15 -0.08 14.61 6.08
N THR A 16 0.84 13.69 5.78
CA THR A 16 0.78 12.87 4.56
C THR A 16 1.66 11.62 4.62
N ASP A 17 1.09 10.53 4.14
CA ASP A 17 1.76 9.24 3.89
C ASP A 17 2.33 9.14 2.46
N LEU A 18 2.36 10.26 1.72
CA LEU A 18 2.89 10.29 0.37
C LEU A 18 4.42 10.14 0.35
N GLN A 19 4.91 9.31 -0.57
CA GLN A 19 6.32 9.15 -0.88
C GLN A 19 6.57 9.54 -2.33
N LEU A 20 7.51 10.44 -2.57
CA LEU A 20 7.89 10.88 -3.91
C LEU A 20 9.22 10.29 -4.28
N VAL A 21 9.23 9.69 -5.47
CA VAL A 21 10.39 9.01 -6.03
C VAL A 21 10.67 9.64 -7.39
N LEU A 22 11.88 10.18 -7.55
CA LEU A 22 12.30 10.80 -8.81
C LEU A 22 12.90 9.73 -9.72
N SER A 23 12.45 9.67 -10.96
CA SER A 23 13.11 8.89 -12.01
C SER A 23 13.97 9.82 -12.85
N GLU A 24 15.28 9.80 -12.59
CA GLU A 24 16.27 10.58 -13.34
C GLU A 24 16.20 10.29 -14.85
N SER A 25 16.00 9.02 -15.21
CA SER A 25 15.93 8.57 -16.61
C SER A 25 14.71 9.02 -17.41
N SER A 26 13.68 9.58 -16.77
CA SER A 26 12.43 9.97 -17.45
C SER A 26 11.92 11.37 -17.12
N GLY A 27 12.69 12.15 -16.35
CA GLY A 27 12.29 13.51 -15.94
C GLY A 27 10.91 13.54 -15.29
N SER A 28 10.60 12.55 -14.44
CA SER A 28 9.25 12.38 -13.88
C SER A 28 9.26 11.99 -12.40
N VAL A 29 8.37 12.58 -11.63
CA VAL A 29 8.04 12.16 -10.25
C VAL A 29 7.03 11.02 -10.32
N SER A 30 7.31 9.93 -9.60
CA SER A 30 6.30 8.95 -9.21
C SER A 30 5.88 9.24 -7.77
N VAL A 31 4.58 9.38 -7.53
CA VAL A 31 4.02 9.67 -6.21
C VAL A 31 3.30 8.43 -5.71
N PHE A 32 3.70 7.94 -4.55
CA PHE A 32 3.19 6.74 -3.91
C PHE A 32 2.45 7.08 -2.63
N LEU A 33 1.53 6.21 -2.22
CA LEU A 33 0.92 6.14 -0.89
C LEU A 33 1.29 4.78 -0.30
N GLY A 34 2.19 4.75 0.67
CA GLY A 34 2.89 3.52 1.03
C GLY A 34 3.61 2.92 -0.19
N THR A 35 3.22 1.72 -0.62
CA THR A 35 3.75 1.06 -1.83
C THR A 35 2.85 1.17 -3.07
N ALA A 36 1.67 1.80 -2.94
CA ALA A 36 0.75 1.99 -4.06
C ALA A 36 1.13 3.25 -4.85
N LEU A 37 1.43 3.11 -6.14
CA LEU A 37 1.65 4.25 -7.03
C LEU A 37 0.31 4.96 -7.30
N LEU A 38 0.20 6.22 -6.91
CA LEU A 38 -1.00 7.05 -7.15
C LEU A 38 -0.94 7.79 -8.49
N GLU A 39 0.18 8.46 -8.78
CA GLU A 39 0.32 9.29 -9.97
C GLU A 39 1.77 9.31 -10.50
N ARG A 40 1.91 9.52 -11.81
CA ARG A 40 3.20 9.79 -12.48
C ARG A 40 3.11 11.14 -13.17
N LEU A 41 4.03 12.03 -12.86
CA LEU A 41 4.00 13.44 -13.25
C LEU A 41 5.32 13.82 -13.94
N ARG A 42 5.25 14.57 -15.04
CA ARG A 42 6.46 15.15 -15.65
C ARG A 42 7.01 16.28 -14.76
N CYS A 43 8.32 16.31 -14.56
CA CYS A 43 9.04 17.36 -13.84
C CYS A 43 9.18 18.64 -14.68
N SER A 44 8.06 19.20 -15.15
CA SER A 44 8.04 20.49 -15.84
C SER A 44 7.49 21.57 -14.91
N PRO A 45 8.29 22.61 -14.57
CA PRO A 45 7.84 23.77 -13.80
C PRO A 45 6.65 24.52 -14.40
N GLU A 46 6.36 24.32 -15.68
CA GLU A 46 5.23 24.94 -16.38
C GLU A 46 3.95 24.11 -16.28
N ALA A 47 4.06 22.78 -16.17
CA ALA A 47 2.94 21.87 -16.14
C ALA A 47 2.03 22.09 -14.92
N LEU A 48 0.72 22.19 -15.15
CA LEU A 48 -0.26 22.42 -14.09
C LEU A 48 -0.19 21.35 -13.00
N GLN A 49 -0.18 20.06 -13.38
CA GLN A 49 -0.17 18.95 -12.42
C GLN A 49 1.08 18.95 -11.51
N TYR A 50 2.23 19.38 -12.02
CA TYR A 50 3.46 19.54 -11.22
C TYR A 50 3.29 20.64 -10.17
N LYS A 51 2.76 21.82 -10.57
CA LYS A 51 2.46 22.93 -9.63
C LYS A 51 1.43 22.51 -8.58
N MET A 52 0.41 21.74 -8.98
CA MET A 52 -0.60 21.18 -8.07
C MET A 52 0.00 20.18 -7.09
N LEU A 53 0.90 19.29 -7.52
CA LEU A 53 1.64 18.40 -6.61
C LEU A 53 2.40 19.21 -5.54
N VAL A 54 3.20 20.21 -5.96
CA VAL A 54 3.95 21.05 -5.01
C VAL A 54 3.02 21.77 -4.04
N GLY A 55 1.88 22.30 -4.52
CA GLY A 55 0.86 22.89 -3.65
C GLY A 55 0.25 21.90 -2.64
N ARG A 56 -0.05 20.66 -3.06
CA ARG A 56 -0.55 19.60 -2.16
C ARG A 56 0.48 19.26 -1.08
N LEU A 57 1.77 19.20 -1.41
CA LEU A 57 2.84 18.93 -0.43
C LEU A 57 2.98 20.04 0.61
N VAL A 58 2.83 21.31 0.22
CA VAL A 58 2.80 22.42 1.18
C VAL A 58 1.59 22.29 2.13
N ASN A 59 0.40 22.00 1.61
CA ASN A 59 -0.80 21.80 2.43
C ASN A 59 -0.69 20.57 3.35
N ALA A 60 0.07 19.55 2.93
CA ALA A 60 0.43 18.40 3.75
C ALA A 60 1.50 18.68 4.84
N GLY A 61 1.93 19.93 5.04
CA GLY A 61 2.84 20.32 6.11
C GLY A 61 4.33 20.07 5.82
N TRP A 62 4.72 19.83 4.58
CA TRP A 62 6.14 19.71 4.23
C TRP A 62 6.91 21.01 4.46
N ARG A 63 8.15 20.91 4.97
CA ARG A 63 9.00 22.08 5.21
C ARG A 63 9.37 22.72 3.87
N LEU A 64 9.17 24.04 3.76
CA LEU A 64 9.42 24.79 2.53
C LEU A 64 10.90 24.77 2.10
N THR A 65 11.83 24.54 3.04
CA THR A 65 13.26 24.33 2.76
C THR A 65 13.51 23.00 2.04
N GLU A 66 12.87 21.91 2.48
CA GLU A 66 12.90 20.59 1.82
C GLU A 66 12.29 20.69 0.41
N LEU A 67 11.10 21.28 0.29
CA LEU A 67 10.44 21.47 -1.01
C LEU A 67 11.25 22.37 -1.96
N ARG A 68 11.93 23.42 -1.44
CA ARG A 68 12.79 24.28 -2.26
C ARG A 68 14.03 23.54 -2.76
N ALA A 69 14.63 22.67 -1.95
CA ALA A 69 15.77 21.86 -2.37
C ALA A 69 15.39 20.88 -3.51
N VAL A 70 14.17 20.33 -3.46
CA VAL A 70 13.68 19.33 -4.43
C VAL A 70 13.11 19.93 -5.70
N PHE A 71 12.34 21.02 -5.58
CA PHE A 71 11.58 21.60 -6.71
C PHE A 71 12.13 22.94 -7.19
N GLY A 72 13.16 23.52 -6.54
CA GLY A 72 13.80 24.78 -6.96
C GLY A 72 12.95 26.05 -6.82
N HIS A 73 11.68 25.94 -6.39
CA HIS A 73 10.75 27.06 -6.36
C HIS A 73 10.84 27.93 -5.11
N ASP A 74 10.52 29.22 -5.26
CA ASP A 74 10.45 30.15 -4.14
C ASP A 74 9.31 29.78 -3.16
N PRO A 75 9.54 29.82 -1.84
CA PRO A 75 8.53 29.49 -0.83
C PRO A 75 7.21 30.28 -0.94
N ARG A 76 7.23 31.53 -1.42
CA ARG A 76 6.00 32.33 -1.63
C ARG A 76 5.20 31.81 -2.82
N THR A 77 5.89 31.38 -3.88
CA THR A 77 5.27 30.75 -5.06
C THR A 77 4.61 29.42 -4.67
N MET A 78 5.32 28.56 -3.93
CA MET A 78 4.78 27.28 -3.47
C MET A 78 3.58 27.47 -2.53
N LYS A 79 3.66 28.42 -1.57
CA LYS A 79 2.52 28.82 -0.73
C LYS A 79 1.32 29.34 -1.54
N ARG A 80 1.55 30.09 -2.61
CA ARG A 80 0.48 30.62 -3.47
C ARG A 80 -0.23 29.51 -4.26
N TRP A 81 0.48 28.49 -4.73
CA TRP A 81 -0.14 27.29 -5.30
C TRP A 81 -0.92 26.49 -4.25
N ALA A 82 -0.37 26.35 -3.05
CA ALA A 82 -1.02 25.67 -1.94
C ALA A 82 -2.36 26.34 -1.54
N ALA A 83 -2.36 27.67 -1.41
CA ALA A 83 -3.55 28.46 -1.14
C ALA A 83 -4.58 28.39 -2.28
N ALA A 84 -4.14 28.36 -3.54
CA ALA A 84 -5.03 28.22 -4.69
C ALA A 84 -5.79 26.89 -4.70
N LEU A 85 -5.17 25.79 -4.26
CA LEU A 85 -5.85 24.49 -4.14
C LEU A 85 -6.95 24.44 -3.07
N LEU A 86 -7.00 25.43 -2.17
CA LEU A 86 -7.99 25.55 -1.10
C LEU A 86 -8.96 26.71 -1.34
N SER A 87 -8.94 27.32 -2.53
CA SER A 87 -9.71 28.51 -2.86
C SER A 87 -10.85 28.21 -3.82
N GLU A 88 -12.02 28.77 -3.54
CA GLU A 88 -13.19 28.76 -4.44
C GLU A 88 -13.13 29.86 -5.51
N ASP A 89 -12.22 30.84 -5.38
CA ASP A 89 -12.00 31.91 -6.36
C ASP A 89 -11.25 31.36 -7.60
N VAL A 90 -12.01 31.03 -8.64
CA VAL A 90 -11.51 30.53 -9.93
C VAL A 90 -10.48 31.47 -10.57
N GLU A 91 -10.68 32.79 -10.47
CA GLU A 91 -9.73 33.77 -11.01
C GLU A 91 -8.41 33.76 -10.22
N PHE A 92 -8.46 33.62 -8.89
CA PHE A 92 -7.25 33.38 -8.10
C PHE A 92 -6.56 32.06 -8.45
N VAL A 93 -7.30 30.97 -8.68
CA VAL A 93 -6.73 29.68 -9.13
C VAL A 93 -5.99 29.85 -10.46
N VAL A 94 -6.65 30.38 -11.48
CA VAL A 94 -6.06 30.62 -12.81
C VAL A 94 -4.83 31.52 -12.69
N ARG A 95 -4.93 32.64 -11.96
CA ARG A 95 -3.85 33.59 -11.71
C ARG A 95 -2.70 33.02 -10.89
N ALA A 96 -2.94 32.02 -10.03
CA ALA A 96 -1.88 31.38 -9.24
C ALA A 96 -1.07 30.38 -10.07
N PHE A 97 -1.73 29.59 -10.91
CA PHE A 97 -1.08 28.56 -11.72
C PHE A 97 -0.56 29.08 -13.07
N GLY A 98 -1.13 30.16 -13.62
CA GLY A 98 -0.72 30.78 -14.90
C GLY A 98 0.61 31.54 -14.88
N GLY A 99 1.18 31.83 -13.71
CA GLY A 99 2.49 32.48 -13.59
C GLY A 99 2.50 33.98 -13.94
N ARG A 100 3.70 34.56 -14.09
CA ARG A 100 3.89 36.03 -14.21
C ARG A 100 3.49 36.64 -15.56
N GLY A 101 3.14 35.84 -16.57
CA GLY A 101 2.78 36.30 -17.92
C GLY A 101 1.31 36.15 -18.31
N ALA A 102 0.49 35.40 -17.57
CA ALA A 102 -0.85 35.01 -18.02
C ALA A 102 -1.90 36.14 -18.06
N HIS A 103 -1.68 37.24 -17.32
CA HIS A 103 -2.57 38.40 -17.34
C HIS A 103 -1.89 39.63 -17.94
N GLY A 104 -1.80 39.66 -19.27
CA GLY A 104 -1.93 40.93 -19.98
C GLY A 104 -3.37 41.46 -19.86
N LYS A 105 -3.63 42.71 -20.27
CA LYS A 105 -4.98 43.32 -20.35
C LYS A 105 -5.84 42.74 -21.49
N VAL A 106 -5.72 41.44 -21.73
CA VAL A 106 -6.20 40.73 -22.92
C VAL A 106 -6.61 39.34 -22.45
N SER A 107 -7.91 39.13 -22.21
CA SER A 107 -8.44 37.79 -21.94
C SER A 107 -8.39 36.94 -23.22
N VAL A 108 -8.42 35.61 -23.09
CA VAL A 108 -8.43 34.69 -24.25
C VAL A 108 -9.63 34.95 -25.17
N ALA A 109 -10.79 35.28 -24.59
CA ALA A 109 -12.00 35.62 -25.33
C ALA A 109 -11.84 36.93 -26.14
N LEU A 110 -11.31 37.98 -25.50
CA LEU A 110 -11.03 39.26 -26.13
C LEU A 110 -9.97 39.11 -27.23
N ALA A 111 -8.89 38.34 -26.99
CA ALA A 111 -7.87 38.04 -28.01
C ALA A 111 -8.49 37.38 -29.25
N ARG A 112 -9.28 36.32 -29.04
CA ARG A 112 -9.96 35.57 -30.11
C ARG A 112 -10.94 36.46 -30.89
N TYR A 113 -11.70 37.30 -30.20
CA TYR A 113 -12.61 38.26 -30.82
C TYR A 113 -11.84 39.27 -31.70
N ALA A 114 -10.80 39.91 -31.15
CA ALA A 114 -10.01 40.90 -31.88
C ALA A 114 -9.29 40.30 -33.10
N LYS A 115 -8.74 39.08 -32.99
CA LYS A 115 -8.13 38.35 -34.11
C LYS A 115 -9.15 38.00 -35.20
N ARG A 116 -10.34 37.52 -34.82
CA ARG A 116 -11.44 37.22 -35.75
C ARG A 116 -11.91 38.46 -36.50
N ARG A 117 -12.27 39.53 -35.78
CA ARG A 117 -12.74 40.80 -36.38
C ARG A 117 -11.68 41.44 -37.28
N TYR A 118 -10.40 41.33 -36.93
CA TYR A 118 -9.30 41.73 -37.81
C TYR A 118 -9.30 40.93 -39.12
N GLY A 119 -9.42 39.60 -39.04
CA GLY A 119 -9.51 38.73 -40.22
C GLY A 119 -10.73 38.98 -41.12
N GLU A 120 -11.82 39.50 -40.57
CA GLU A 120 -13.03 39.91 -41.29
C GLU A 120 -12.91 41.32 -41.92
N LEU A 121 -12.28 42.27 -41.22
CA LEU A 121 -12.29 43.70 -41.60
C LEU A 121 -11.05 44.17 -42.38
N ARG A 122 -9.89 43.51 -42.25
CA ARG A 122 -8.60 43.98 -42.81
C ARG A 122 -8.65 44.29 -44.31
N ALA A 123 -9.36 43.47 -45.09
CA ALA A 123 -9.49 43.63 -46.53
C ALA A 123 -10.64 44.57 -46.95
N ALA A 124 -11.62 44.79 -46.07
CA ALA A 124 -12.87 45.48 -46.39
C ALA A 124 -12.88 46.96 -46.00
N VAL A 125 -12.19 47.35 -44.91
CA VAL A 125 -12.32 48.72 -44.35
C VAL A 125 -10.97 49.26 -43.86
N ARG A 126 -10.58 50.49 -44.26
CA ARG A 126 -9.29 51.08 -43.87
C ARG A 126 -9.15 51.44 -42.38
N ASN A 127 -10.25 51.73 -41.67
CA ASN A 127 -10.24 52.13 -40.26
C ASN A 127 -10.50 50.97 -39.27
N TYR A 128 -10.36 49.70 -39.72
CA TYR A 128 -10.61 48.48 -38.93
C TYR A 128 -10.03 48.52 -37.50
N ARG A 129 -8.83 49.08 -37.30
CA ARG A 129 -8.19 49.20 -35.97
C ARG A 129 -8.99 50.08 -34.99
N GLN A 130 -9.65 51.14 -35.47
CA GLN A 130 -10.49 52.01 -34.62
C GLN A 130 -11.81 51.31 -34.29
N LEU A 131 -12.43 50.65 -35.28
CA LEU A 131 -13.68 49.87 -35.09
C LEU A 131 -13.48 48.76 -34.06
N ILE A 132 -12.47 47.90 -34.23
CA ILE A 132 -12.16 46.81 -33.28
C ILE A 132 -11.87 47.36 -31.87
N ARG A 133 -11.28 48.56 -31.76
CA ARG A 133 -11.02 49.19 -30.46
C ARG A 133 -12.29 49.70 -29.78
N ALA A 134 -13.27 50.18 -30.55
CA ALA A 134 -14.59 50.56 -30.05
C ALA A 134 -15.41 49.31 -29.67
N GLU A 135 -15.47 48.31 -30.56
CA GLU A 135 -16.15 47.02 -30.32
C GLU A 135 -15.62 46.32 -29.05
N VAL A 136 -14.29 46.31 -28.82
CA VAL A 136 -13.72 45.70 -27.61
C VAL A 136 -14.01 46.52 -26.34
N LEU A 137 -14.06 47.84 -26.43
CA LEU A 137 -14.43 48.68 -25.29
C LEU A 137 -15.90 48.49 -24.90
N ASP A 138 -16.78 48.33 -25.89
CA ASP A 138 -18.21 48.13 -25.71
C ASP A 138 -18.52 46.71 -25.16
N LEU A 139 -17.97 45.67 -25.79
CA LEU A 139 -18.27 44.27 -25.44
C LEU A 139 -17.50 43.71 -24.24
N PHE A 140 -16.32 44.26 -23.92
CA PHE A 140 -15.46 43.74 -22.84
C PHE A 140 -15.11 44.79 -21.78
N GLY A 141 -15.53 46.05 -21.92
CA GLY A 141 -15.18 47.15 -21.02
C GLY A 141 -13.70 47.57 -21.05
N GLU A 142 -12.88 46.94 -21.88
CA GLU A 142 -11.42 47.01 -21.80
C GLU A 142 -10.78 47.94 -22.83
N ARG A 143 -9.93 48.86 -22.37
CA ARG A 143 -9.24 49.82 -23.24
C ARG A 143 -7.90 49.26 -23.74
N LEU A 144 -7.94 48.62 -24.90
CA LEU A 144 -6.71 48.17 -25.57
C LEU A 144 -5.83 49.33 -26.07
N SER A 145 -4.51 49.10 -26.02
CA SER A 145 -3.52 49.98 -26.65
C SER A 145 -3.35 49.66 -28.14
N GLY A 146 -2.89 50.63 -28.93
CA GLY A 146 -2.62 50.41 -30.36
C GLY A 146 -1.51 49.38 -30.62
N GLU A 147 -0.55 49.24 -29.70
CA GLU A 147 0.52 48.24 -29.77
C GLU A 147 0.01 46.85 -29.35
N THR A 148 -0.89 46.76 -28.38
CA THR A 148 -1.58 45.50 -28.03
C THR A 148 -2.34 44.94 -29.23
N LEU A 149 -3.14 45.78 -29.91
CA LEU A 149 -3.80 45.39 -31.16
C LEU A 149 -2.79 45.03 -32.26
N ARG A 150 -1.66 45.73 -32.37
CA ARG A 150 -0.60 45.40 -33.35
C ARG A 150 -0.05 43.99 -33.16
N ARG A 151 0.17 43.56 -31.91
CA ARG A 151 0.66 42.22 -31.58
C ARG A 151 -0.38 41.15 -31.93
N LEU A 152 -1.62 41.33 -31.49
CA LEU A 152 -2.73 40.42 -31.81
C LEU A 152 -2.94 40.26 -33.33
N PHE A 153 -2.82 41.34 -34.10
CA PHE A 153 -2.95 41.30 -35.56
C PHE A 153 -1.78 40.56 -36.23
N ARG A 154 -0.54 40.78 -35.77
CA ARG A 154 0.63 40.01 -36.24
C ARG A 154 0.56 38.54 -35.88
N GLU A 155 0.03 38.20 -34.72
CA GLU A 155 -0.23 36.81 -34.34
C GLU A 155 -1.32 36.19 -35.23
N ALA A 156 -2.41 36.90 -35.54
CA ALA A 156 -3.45 36.39 -36.46
C ALA A 156 -2.94 36.19 -37.90
N ASP A 157 -1.98 37.02 -38.35
CA ASP A 157 -1.31 36.83 -39.63
C ASP A 157 -0.41 35.60 -39.61
N ARG A 158 0.41 35.44 -38.58
CA ARG A 158 1.25 34.24 -38.38
C ARG A 158 0.42 32.96 -38.24
N GLU A 159 -0.68 32.98 -37.49
CA GLU A 159 -1.59 31.83 -37.35
C GLU A 159 -2.17 31.39 -38.71
N ARG A 160 -2.34 32.32 -39.67
CA ARG A 160 -2.76 31.99 -41.05
C ARG A 160 -1.60 31.50 -41.93
N GLU A 161 -0.43 32.08 -41.79
CA GLU A 161 0.81 31.63 -42.46
C GLU A 161 1.21 30.22 -41.98
N GLU A 162 1.13 29.96 -40.67
CA GLU A 162 1.40 28.66 -40.05
C GLU A 162 0.32 27.63 -40.41
N ALA A 163 -0.96 28.00 -40.43
CA ALA A 163 -2.04 27.10 -40.89
C ALA A 163 -2.00 26.78 -42.39
N SER A 164 -1.25 27.55 -43.19
CA SER A 164 -0.97 27.20 -44.60
C SER A 164 0.34 26.42 -44.74
N ALA A 165 1.36 26.71 -43.94
CA ALA A 165 2.62 25.96 -43.87
C ALA A 165 2.47 24.55 -43.27
N SER A 166 1.58 24.34 -42.29
CA SER A 166 1.32 23.04 -41.64
C SER A 166 0.63 22.01 -42.54
N SER A 167 0.57 22.25 -43.86
CA SER A 167 0.20 21.28 -44.88
C SER A 167 1.41 20.55 -45.49
N ALA A 168 2.65 20.90 -45.11
CA ALA A 168 3.86 20.30 -45.65
C ALA A 168 4.99 20.11 -44.60
N GLY A 169 5.34 18.84 -44.33
CA GLY A 169 6.67 18.44 -43.87
C GLY A 169 6.86 18.27 -42.37
N ASP A 170 7.04 17.02 -41.94
CA ASP A 170 7.48 16.60 -40.60
C ASP A 170 8.94 16.08 -40.68
N GLU A 171 9.65 16.13 -39.53
CA GLU A 171 10.84 15.35 -39.09
C GLU A 171 12.02 16.18 -38.51
N PRO A 172 12.60 15.79 -37.34
CA PRO A 172 13.66 16.51 -36.64
C PRO A 172 15.07 15.87 -36.71
N ALA A 173 16.12 16.67 -36.45
CA ALA A 173 17.52 16.21 -36.42
C ALA A 173 18.08 16.00 -34.99
N MET A 174 18.92 14.97 -34.81
CA MET A 174 19.60 14.61 -33.55
C MET A 174 21.06 15.13 -33.44
N ALA A 175 21.56 15.28 -32.21
CA ALA A 175 22.97 15.09 -31.79
C ALA A 175 22.99 14.81 -30.27
N THR A 176 23.59 13.78 -29.65
CA THR A 176 24.91 13.08 -29.68
C THR A 176 26.06 13.70 -28.85
N GLY A 177 26.75 12.83 -28.08
CA GLY A 177 27.82 13.13 -27.12
C GLY A 177 27.35 13.11 -25.64
N CYS A 178 28.15 12.78 -24.61
CA CYS A 178 29.49 12.15 -24.53
C CYS A 178 29.66 11.41 -23.16
N VAL A 179 30.84 10.89 -22.83
CA VAL A 179 31.09 9.93 -21.71
C VAL A 179 32.32 10.30 -20.85
N SER A 180 32.31 9.93 -19.54
CA SER A 180 33.45 9.53 -18.64
C SER A 180 33.13 9.80 -17.15
N ALA A 181 33.64 9.13 -16.11
CA ALA A 181 34.13 7.76 -15.87
C ALA A 181 34.23 7.52 -14.32
N SER A 182 34.38 6.26 -13.88
CA SER A 182 34.56 5.69 -12.52
C SER A 182 35.68 6.32 -11.65
N ASP A 183 35.91 6.09 -10.33
CA ASP A 183 35.69 4.98 -9.34
C ASP A 183 36.02 5.53 -7.89
N PRO A 184 36.20 4.78 -6.77
CA PRO A 184 35.39 3.72 -6.13
C PRO A 184 35.21 3.88 -4.56
N CYS A 185 34.58 2.86 -3.93
CA CYS A 185 34.45 2.46 -2.49
C CYS A 185 35.18 3.16 -1.31
N VAL A 186 34.54 3.16 -0.12
CA VAL A 186 35.06 2.61 1.18
C VAL A 186 33.90 2.12 2.10
N GLU A 187 34.18 1.10 2.91
CA GLU A 187 33.36 0.33 3.86
C GLU A 187 33.01 1.09 5.19
N SER A 188 31.80 0.96 5.77
CA SER A 188 31.26 -0.07 6.70
C SER A 188 31.55 0.11 8.21
N SER A 189 30.51 -0.09 9.04
CA SER A 189 30.58 -0.59 10.44
C SER A 189 29.17 -0.94 10.97
N PRO A 190 28.98 -2.02 11.75
CA PRO A 190 27.66 -2.52 12.14
C PRO A 190 27.18 -2.03 13.51
N ALA A 191 25.86 -1.94 13.70
CA ALA A 191 25.23 -1.64 14.99
C ALA A 191 24.55 -2.88 15.60
N ARG A 192 24.63 -2.99 16.93
CA ARG A 192 24.19 -4.13 17.75
C ARG A 192 22.67 -4.31 17.73
N ASN A 193 22.20 -5.47 17.29
CA ASN A 193 20.99 -6.17 17.75
C ASN A 193 20.97 -7.56 17.10
N GLN A 194 21.43 -8.59 17.81
CA GLN A 194 21.46 -9.97 17.30
C GLN A 194 20.15 -10.69 17.64
N SER A 195 19.39 -11.04 16.59
CA SER A 195 18.40 -12.11 16.63
C SER A 195 19.09 -13.47 16.77
N PRO A 196 18.41 -14.52 17.28
CA PRO A 196 19.00 -15.85 17.42
C PRO A 196 19.49 -16.43 16.09
N ASP A 197 20.49 -17.33 16.17
CA ASP A 197 21.19 -17.87 15.01
C ASP A 197 20.22 -18.42 13.95
N PRO A 198 20.31 -17.95 12.70
CA PRO A 198 19.49 -18.48 11.63
C PRO A 198 19.94 -19.91 11.32
N VAL A 199 19.00 -20.85 11.41
CA VAL A 199 19.01 -22.01 10.50
C VAL A 199 19.32 -21.47 9.11
N ALA A 200 20.27 -22.06 8.38
CA ALA A 200 20.76 -21.55 7.10
C ALA A 200 19.65 -21.59 6.02
N ILE A 201 18.78 -20.60 6.06
CA ILE A 201 17.62 -20.42 5.19
C ILE A 201 18.08 -19.55 4.02
N ARG A 202 18.01 -20.11 2.81
CA ARG A 202 18.26 -19.35 1.58
C ARG A 202 17.20 -18.25 1.47
N PRO A 203 17.54 -17.03 1.02
CA PRO A 203 16.57 -15.95 0.88
C PRO A 203 15.45 -16.35 -0.10
N PRO A 204 14.22 -15.84 0.08
CA PRO A 204 13.09 -16.25 -0.74
C PRO A 204 13.35 -16.03 -2.23
N VAL A 205 13.16 -17.08 -3.03
CA VAL A 205 13.22 -16.96 -4.49
C VAL A 205 11.90 -16.33 -4.96
N LEU A 206 11.84 -15.00 -4.89
CA LEU A 206 10.78 -14.22 -5.53
C LEU A 206 10.72 -14.61 -7.01
N ALA A 207 9.51 -14.94 -7.48
CA ALA A 207 9.30 -15.54 -8.79
C ALA A 207 9.90 -14.69 -9.93
N ASP A 208 10.56 -15.42 -10.83
CA ASP A 208 11.42 -15.02 -11.96
C ASP A 208 11.64 -13.52 -12.27
N ARG A 209 12.92 -13.13 -12.28
CA ARG A 209 13.39 -11.81 -12.70
C ARG A 209 13.37 -11.71 -14.23
N SER A 210 12.20 -11.44 -14.78
CA SER A 210 12.07 -11.01 -16.19
C SER A 210 12.87 -9.72 -16.42
N THR A 211 14.07 -9.87 -16.98
CA THR A 211 14.99 -8.79 -17.35
C THR A 211 14.41 -7.95 -18.48
N GLY A 212 13.57 -6.97 -18.11
CA GLY A 212 12.81 -6.13 -19.05
C GLY A 212 11.46 -5.65 -18.51
N ALA A 213 10.94 -6.25 -17.44
CA ALA A 213 9.69 -5.80 -16.82
C ALA A 213 9.83 -4.38 -16.23
N ARG A 214 8.93 -3.47 -16.62
CA ARG A 214 8.79 -2.15 -15.98
C ARG A 214 8.43 -2.33 -14.50
N PRO A 215 8.90 -1.46 -13.58
CA PRO A 215 8.45 -1.49 -12.19
C PRO A 215 6.92 -1.38 -12.08
N VAL A 216 6.31 -2.37 -11.42
CA VAL A 216 4.87 -2.44 -11.15
C VAL A 216 4.63 -2.18 -9.67
N GLY A 217 3.59 -1.42 -9.33
CA GLY A 217 3.17 -1.23 -7.94
C GLY A 217 2.72 -2.56 -7.33
N LEU A 218 3.24 -2.89 -6.14
CA LEU A 218 2.93 -4.13 -5.45
C LEU A 218 2.04 -3.86 -4.23
N HIS A 219 0.79 -4.34 -4.31
CA HIS A 219 -0.10 -4.41 -3.16
C HIS A 219 0.40 -5.47 -2.16
N HIS A 220 0.01 -5.32 -0.90
CA HIS A 220 0.36 -6.27 0.18
C HIS A 220 1.86 -6.41 0.44
N ALA A 221 2.66 -5.37 0.14
CA ALA A 221 4.12 -5.40 0.32
C ALA A 221 4.58 -5.79 1.73
N GLY A 222 3.79 -5.51 2.78
CA GLY A 222 4.05 -5.97 4.15
C GLY A 222 4.14 -7.49 4.31
N MET A 223 3.60 -8.28 3.37
CA MET A 223 3.79 -9.74 3.31
C MET A 223 5.27 -10.15 3.21
N ILE A 224 6.17 -9.26 2.76
CA ILE A 224 7.61 -9.54 2.72
C ILE A 224 8.19 -9.83 4.12
N LEU A 225 7.62 -9.24 5.18
CA LEU A 225 8.01 -9.49 6.57
C LEU A 225 7.70 -10.92 7.02
N PHE A 226 6.76 -11.58 6.34
CA PHE A 226 6.29 -12.94 6.65
C PHE A 226 6.77 -13.96 5.62
N ALA A 227 7.54 -13.56 4.60
CA ALA A 227 7.97 -14.44 3.50
C ALA A 227 8.72 -15.68 4.01
N LEU A 228 9.68 -15.49 4.93
CA LEU A 228 10.43 -16.59 5.55
C LEU A 228 9.52 -17.54 6.36
N LEU A 229 8.49 -17.03 7.02
CA LEU A 229 7.54 -17.85 7.78
C LEU A 229 6.65 -18.68 6.85
N LEU A 230 6.22 -18.10 5.72
CA LEU A 230 5.49 -18.84 4.67
C LEU A 230 6.39 -19.90 4.00
N GLU A 231 7.68 -19.64 3.83
CA GLU A 231 8.61 -20.63 3.30
C GLU A 231 8.89 -21.78 4.29
N VAL A 232 9.06 -21.49 5.59
CA VAL A 232 9.16 -22.54 6.62
C VAL A 232 7.87 -23.36 6.68
N PHE A 233 6.70 -22.72 6.57
CA PHE A 233 5.40 -23.39 6.52
C PHE A 233 5.25 -24.31 5.29
N CYS A 234 5.66 -23.86 4.11
CA CYS A 234 5.58 -24.65 2.88
C CYS A 234 6.70 -25.69 2.72
N ARG A 235 7.79 -25.63 3.50
CA ARG A 235 9.02 -26.42 3.26
C ARG A 235 8.77 -27.91 3.07
N ASP A 236 8.00 -28.51 3.99
CA ASP A 236 7.60 -29.93 3.93
C ASP A 236 6.11 -30.07 3.59
N ARG A 237 5.46 -28.98 3.20
CA ARG A 237 4.06 -28.89 2.79
C ARG A 237 3.95 -28.16 1.44
N PRO A 238 4.55 -28.68 0.35
CA PRO A 238 4.48 -28.05 -0.97
C PRO A 238 3.04 -27.83 -1.44
N GLN A 239 2.12 -28.73 -1.07
CA GLN A 239 0.68 -28.64 -1.32
C GLN A 239 -0.03 -27.49 -0.60
N ALA A 240 0.58 -26.90 0.44
CA ALA A 240 0.02 -25.76 1.15
C ALA A 240 0.24 -24.42 0.40
N ARG A 241 1.20 -24.39 -0.53
CA ARG A 241 1.44 -23.22 -1.40
C ARG A 241 0.24 -23.01 -2.32
N GLY A 242 -0.15 -21.75 -2.50
CA GLY A 242 -1.46 -21.40 -3.05
C GLY A 242 -2.45 -21.20 -1.92
N LEU A 243 -3.45 -22.08 -1.81
CA LEU A 243 -4.67 -21.82 -1.02
C LEU A 243 -4.44 -21.64 0.50
N GLN A 244 -3.66 -22.50 1.15
CA GLN A 244 -3.44 -22.35 2.61
C GLN A 244 -2.59 -21.11 2.91
N THR A 245 -1.54 -20.87 2.12
CA THR A 245 -0.77 -19.62 2.20
C THR A 245 -1.59 -18.38 1.84
N GLN A 246 -2.60 -18.50 0.96
CA GLN A 246 -3.55 -17.44 0.64
C GLN A 246 -4.40 -17.09 1.85
N TRP A 247 -4.97 -18.08 2.56
CA TRP A 247 -5.74 -17.82 3.78
C TRP A 247 -4.88 -17.17 4.88
N ILE A 248 -3.66 -17.67 5.09
CA ILE A 248 -2.69 -17.04 6.02
C ILE A 248 -2.41 -15.60 5.59
N GLY A 249 -2.13 -15.37 4.30
CA GLY A 249 -1.88 -14.05 3.75
C GLY A 249 -3.07 -13.09 3.87
N GLN A 250 -4.29 -13.55 3.67
CA GLN A 250 -5.51 -12.75 3.87
C GLN A 250 -5.67 -12.32 5.32
N VAL A 251 -5.45 -13.24 6.28
CA VAL A 251 -5.49 -12.93 7.73
C VAL A 251 -4.38 -11.93 8.09
N LEU A 252 -3.17 -12.10 7.57
CA LEU A 252 -2.06 -11.15 7.76
C LEU A 252 -2.30 -9.77 7.08
N GLN A 253 -3.22 -9.70 6.12
CA GLN A 253 -3.73 -8.43 5.55
C GLN A 253 -4.98 -7.91 6.26
N GLY A 254 -5.38 -8.50 7.40
CA GLY A 254 -6.47 -8.03 8.26
C GLY A 254 -7.87 -8.56 7.90
N ALA A 255 -8.00 -9.53 6.99
CA ALA A 255 -9.29 -10.17 6.73
C ALA A 255 -9.67 -11.09 7.89
N VAL A 256 -10.77 -10.80 8.60
CA VAL A 256 -11.23 -11.62 9.75
C VAL A 256 -12.03 -12.86 9.32
N ASN A 257 -12.38 -12.96 8.03
CA ASN A 257 -13.09 -14.07 7.42
C ASN A 257 -12.91 -14.07 5.88
N ILE A 258 -13.40 -15.12 5.22
CA ILE A 258 -13.32 -15.29 3.76
C ILE A 258 -14.09 -14.19 3.03
N GLU A 259 -15.17 -13.66 3.60
CA GLU A 259 -16.02 -12.63 2.98
C GLU A 259 -15.28 -11.29 2.85
N GLN A 260 -14.39 -10.98 3.81
CA GLN A 260 -13.52 -9.80 3.76
C GLN A 260 -12.34 -9.96 2.79
N SER A 261 -12.03 -11.17 2.31
CA SER A 261 -10.97 -11.39 1.31
C SER A 261 -11.21 -10.66 -0.02
N ARG A 262 -12.44 -10.23 -0.30
CA ARG A 262 -12.80 -9.41 -1.47
C ARG A 262 -12.06 -8.06 -1.57
N LEU A 263 -11.50 -7.57 -0.46
CA LEU A 263 -10.72 -6.34 -0.41
C LEU A 263 -9.21 -6.57 -0.69
N VAL A 264 -8.79 -7.84 -0.82
CA VAL A 264 -7.39 -8.23 -1.04
C VAL A 264 -7.14 -8.39 -2.54
N SER A 265 -6.09 -7.74 -3.06
CA SER A 265 -5.71 -7.83 -4.46
C SER A 265 -5.08 -9.18 -4.76
N ALA A 266 -5.83 -10.07 -5.42
CA ALA A 266 -5.38 -11.41 -5.79
C ALA A 266 -4.06 -11.39 -6.60
N ALA A 267 -3.89 -10.40 -7.49
CA ALA A 267 -2.68 -10.24 -8.30
C ALA A 267 -1.45 -9.75 -7.51
N GLY A 268 -1.67 -9.04 -6.40
CA GLY A 268 -0.60 -8.66 -5.46
C GLY A 268 -0.26 -9.81 -4.51
N LEU A 269 -1.29 -10.43 -3.92
CA LEU A 269 -1.15 -11.53 -2.96
C LEU A 269 -0.44 -12.74 -3.59
N SER A 270 -0.74 -13.07 -4.85
CA SER A 270 -0.15 -14.23 -5.53
C SER A 270 1.37 -14.16 -5.71
N ARG A 271 1.97 -12.97 -5.63
CA ARG A 271 3.43 -12.78 -5.60
C ARG A 271 4.09 -13.34 -4.34
N PHE A 272 3.33 -13.48 -3.25
CA PHE A 272 3.81 -13.98 -1.96
C PHE A 272 3.28 -15.39 -1.66
N THR A 273 2.04 -15.69 -2.05
CA THR A 273 1.36 -16.95 -1.68
C THR A 273 1.31 -17.98 -2.81
N GLY A 274 1.79 -17.66 -4.01
CA GLY A 274 1.57 -18.50 -5.20
C GLY A 274 0.14 -18.34 -5.76
N PRO A 275 -0.39 -19.32 -6.52
CA PRO A 275 -1.70 -19.21 -7.17
C PRO A 275 -2.83 -18.87 -6.18
N VAL A 276 -3.56 -17.79 -6.46
CA VAL A 276 -4.71 -17.34 -5.64
C VAL A 276 -6.01 -17.81 -6.28
N VAL A 277 -6.86 -18.44 -5.47
CA VAL A 277 -8.23 -18.84 -5.85
C VAL A 277 -9.18 -17.66 -5.57
N PRO A 278 -9.74 -16.99 -6.60
CA PRO A 278 -10.68 -15.89 -6.39
C PRO A 278 -12.08 -16.38 -5.98
N GLY A 279 -12.85 -15.48 -5.37
CA GLY A 279 -14.24 -15.74 -4.96
C GLY A 279 -14.37 -16.42 -3.60
N THR A 280 -15.47 -16.16 -2.89
CA THR A 280 -15.75 -16.71 -1.56
C THR A 280 -16.07 -18.20 -1.61
N ASP A 281 -16.84 -18.63 -2.61
CA ASP A 281 -17.46 -19.95 -2.62
C ASP A 281 -16.46 -21.07 -2.95
N PRO A 282 -15.50 -20.90 -3.89
CA PRO A 282 -14.42 -21.86 -4.07
C PRO A 282 -13.53 -22.01 -2.82
N GLN A 283 -13.24 -20.90 -2.12
CA GLN A 283 -12.48 -20.91 -0.87
C GLN A 283 -13.25 -21.62 0.25
N ARG A 284 -14.55 -21.35 0.41
CA ARG A 284 -15.44 -22.04 1.36
C ARG A 284 -15.53 -23.54 1.06
N GLY A 285 -15.74 -23.91 -0.20
CA GLY A 285 -15.83 -25.30 -0.62
C GLY A 285 -14.53 -26.08 -0.41
N ALA A 286 -13.38 -25.42 -0.56
CA ALA A 286 -12.08 -26.02 -0.24
C ALA A 286 -11.84 -26.11 1.27
N LEU A 287 -12.11 -25.06 2.04
CA LEU A 287 -12.01 -25.11 3.50
C LEU A 287 -12.89 -26.23 4.09
N HIS A 288 -14.10 -26.45 3.56
CA HIS A 288 -14.97 -27.55 3.97
C HIS A 288 -14.41 -28.95 3.69
N ARG A 289 -13.52 -29.11 2.69
CA ARG A 289 -12.83 -30.38 2.42
C ARG A 289 -11.57 -30.55 3.26
N ASP A 290 -10.85 -29.45 3.47
CA ASP A 290 -9.50 -29.48 4.03
C ASP A 290 -9.47 -29.32 5.57
N ALA A 291 -10.53 -28.78 6.19
CA ALA A 291 -10.61 -28.51 7.63
C ALA A 291 -10.90 -29.78 8.47
N GLY A 292 -10.05 -30.80 8.33
CA GLY A 292 -10.04 -32.00 9.18
C GLY A 292 -9.04 -31.91 10.34
N LEU A 293 -9.21 -32.78 11.34
CA LEU A 293 -8.33 -32.85 12.51
C LEU A 293 -6.85 -33.08 12.13
N GLU A 294 -6.59 -34.00 11.21
CA GLU A 294 -5.24 -34.30 10.73
C GLU A 294 -4.56 -33.07 10.10
N ALA A 295 -5.29 -32.29 9.32
CA ALA A 295 -4.77 -31.07 8.70
C ALA A 295 -4.45 -29.99 9.75
N VAL A 296 -5.23 -29.89 10.82
CA VAL A 296 -4.97 -29.00 11.96
C VAL A 296 -3.72 -29.44 12.74
N LEU A 297 -3.57 -30.73 13.02
CA LEU A 297 -2.39 -31.27 13.70
C LEU A 297 -1.11 -31.09 12.87
N ASP A 298 -1.16 -31.34 11.57
CA ASP A 298 -0.07 -31.06 10.62
C ASP A 298 0.33 -29.56 10.66
N VAL A 299 -0.64 -28.63 10.77
CA VAL A 299 -0.32 -27.18 10.91
C VAL A 299 0.40 -26.92 12.23
N TYR A 300 -0.03 -27.53 13.34
CA TYR A 300 0.65 -27.37 14.63
C TYR A 300 2.05 -28.00 14.66
N ALA A 301 2.24 -29.19 14.07
CA ALA A 301 3.56 -29.81 13.92
C ALA A 301 4.52 -28.96 13.07
N THR A 302 3.98 -28.23 12.10
CA THR A 302 4.74 -27.25 11.31
C THR A 302 5.10 -26.01 12.15
N ASN A 303 4.15 -25.48 12.93
CA ASN A 303 4.37 -24.32 13.81
C ASN A 303 5.34 -24.61 14.96
N ALA A 304 5.37 -25.83 15.51
CA ALA A 304 6.28 -26.24 16.58
C ALA A 304 7.76 -25.96 16.24
N ARG A 305 8.11 -26.01 14.95
CA ARG A 305 9.46 -25.75 14.43
C ARG A 305 9.93 -24.32 14.68
N LEU A 306 8.99 -23.36 14.79
CA LEU A 306 9.21 -21.92 15.06
C LEU A 306 9.39 -21.62 16.57
N LEU A 307 9.27 -22.65 17.42
CA LEU A 307 9.40 -22.58 18.87
C LEU A 307 10.68 -23.32 19.29
N ALA A 308 11.51 -22.72 20.15
CA ALA A 308 12.71 -23.38 20.65
C ALA A 308 12.37 -24.49 21.66
N ASP A 309 11.24 -24.33 22.33
CA ASP A 309 10.72 -25.04 23.50
C ASP A 309 9.29 -25.58 23.26
N GLY A 310 8.88 -25.72 21.98
CA GLY A 310 7.58 -26.29 21.60
C GLY A 310 7.54 -27.82 21.69
N PRO A 311 6.50 -28.45 21.11
CA PRO A 311 6.45 -29.92 20.94
C PRO A 311 7.76 -30.49 20.36
N ASP A 312 8.10 -31.71 20.78
CA ASP A 312 9.38 -32.40 20.55
C ASP A 312 10.67 -31.68 21.04
N ARG A 313 10.56 -30.57 21.80
CA ARG A 313 11.72 -29.82 22.31
C ARG A 313 11.60 -29.44 23.78
N GLY A 314 10.47 -28.85 24.17
CA GLY A 314 10.14 -28.51 25.55
C GLY A 314 9.56 -29.71 26.31
N ARG A 315 9.69 -29.66 27.64
CA ARG A 315 9.09 -30.65 28.56
C ARG A 315 8.12 -30.05 29.58
N ALA A 316 8.07 -28.73 29.70
CA ALA A 316 7.14 -28.01 30.58
C ALA A 316 6.14 -27.19 29.74
N PHE A 317 4.87 -27.29 30.08
CA PHE A 317 3.76 -26.66 29.36
C PHE A 317 2.73 -26.09 30.33
N TYR A 318 2.12 -24.96 29.97
CA TYR A 318 1.03 -24.33 30.73
C TYR A 318 -0.29 -24.50 29.98
N TYR A 319 -1.33 -25.02 30.64
CA TYR A 319 -2.67 -25.10 30.07
C TYR A 319 -3.51 -23.90 30.52
N ASP A 320 -4.11 -23.21 29.56
CA ASP A 320 -4.71 -21.88 29.75
C ASP A 320 -6.09 -21.79 29.06
N PRO A 321 -7.15 -22.27 29.72
CA PRO A 321 -8.50 -22.36 29.15
C PRO A 321 -9.24 -21.01 29.21
N HIS A 322 -9.77 -20.60 28.07
CA HIS A 322 -10.46 -19.32 27.90
C HIS A 322 -11.90 -19.47 27.41
N SER A 323 -12.83 -18.68 27.95
CA SER A 323 -14.19 -18.55 27.41
C SER A 323 -14.34 -17.23 26.65
N LYS A 324 -14.77 -17.27 25.38
CA LYS A 324 -15.07 -16.06 24.59
C LYS A 324 -16.50 -16.08 24.05
N GLU A 325 -17.11 -14.89 23.96
CA GLU A 325 -18.36 -14.72 23.24
C GLU A 325 -18.18 -15.13 21.77
N TYR A 326 -19.11 -15.94 21.27
CA TYR A 326 -19.17 -16.36 19.89
C TYR A 326 -20.17 -15.52 19.10
N THR A 327 -19.65 -14.60 18.29
CA THR A 327 -20.41 -13.66 17.45
C THR A 327 -20.70 -14.19 16.04
N GLY A 328 -20.28 -15.42 15.73
CA GLY A 328 -20.45 -16.02 14.40
C GLY A 328 -21.84 -16.63 14.14
N GLY A 329 -22.04 -17.07 12.89
CA GLY A 329 -23.33 -17.57 12.40
C GLY A 329 -23.70 -19.00 12.84
N LEU A 330 -22.78 -19.78 13.42
CA LEU A 330 -23.07 -21.16 13.81
C LEU A 330 -24.04 -21.24 15.00
N LYS A 331 -24.79 -22.35 15.08
CA LYS A 331 -25.64 -22.71 16.21
C LYS A 331 -24.77 -23.28 17.35
N VAL A 332 -24.12 -22.41 18.09
CA VAL A 332 -23.36 -22.75 19.31
C VAL A 332 -24.28 -22.60 20.53
N MET A 333 -24.07 -23.46 21.54
CA MET A 333 -24.82 -23.40 22.79
C MET A 333 -24.51 -22.14 23.59
N LYS A 334 -25.40 -21.82 24.54
CA LYS A 334 -25.19 -20.72 25.48
C LYS A 334 -24.46 -21.21 26.72
N ASP A 335 -23.64 -20.34 27.29
CA ASP A 335 -22.89 -20.57 28.52
C ASP A 335 -22.58 -19.23 29.21
N TRP A 336 -22.04 -19.27 30.42
CA TRP A 336 -21.53 -18.09 31.13
C TRP A 336 -20.26 -17.55 30.47
N CYS A 337 -20.28 -16.29 30.02
CA CYS A 337 -19.10 -15.59 29.55
C CYS A 337 -18.58 -14.67 30.66
N GLY A 338 -17.46 -15.03 31.29
CA GLY A 338 -16.86 -14.28 32.40
C GLY A 338 -16.60 -12.80 32.06
N ARG A 339 -16.14 -12.50 30.84
CA ARG A 339 -15.90 -11.12 30.36
C ARG A 339 -17.17 -10.27 30.26
N LEU A 340 -18.32 -10.88 29.99
CA LEU A 340 -19.61 -10.20 29.88
C LEU A 340 -20.39 -10.20 31.20
N HIS A 341 -19.92 -10.95 32.20
CA HIS A 341 -20.66 -11.24 33.44
C HIS A 341 -22.11 -11.70 33.18
N GLY A 342 -22.31 -12.55 32.16
CA GLY A 342 -23.63 -12.95 31.70
C GLY A 342 -23.64 -14.16 30.77
N VAL A 343 -24.84 -14.65 30.47
CA VAL A 343 -25.05 -15.80 29.56
C VAL A 343 -25.08 -15.34 28.10
N ALA A 344 -24.14 -15.85 27.31
CA ALA A 344 -24.01 -15.55 25.88
C ALA A 344 -23.85 -16.85 25.07
N LYS A 345 -23.78 -16.77 23.73
CA LYS A 345 -23.19 -17.87 22.95
C LYS A 345 -21.70 -17.88 23.26
N VAL A 346 -21.13 -19.01 23.66
CA VAL A 346 -19.73 -19.10 24.08
C VAL A 346 -19.01 -20.15 23.26
N VAL A 347 -17.77 -19.86 22.87
CA VAL A 347 -16.78 -20.86 22.46
C VAL A 347 -15.69 -20.88 23.51
N HIS A 348 -15.35 -22.09 23.93
CA HIS A 348 -14.21 -22.35 24.80
C HIS A 348 -12.97 -22.55 23.93
N ILE A 349 -11.86 -21.93 24.31
CA ILE A 349 -10.58 -21.96 23.62
C ILE A 349 -9.54 -22.42 24.64
N ASP A 350 -9.14 -23.68 24.52
CA ASP A 350 -8.22 -24.31 25.45
C ASP A 350 -6.82 -24.23 24.83
N MET A 351 -5.95 -23.39 25.41
CA MET A 351 -4.61 -23.12 24.88
C MET A 351 -3.55 -23.89 25.67
N ILE A 352 -2.45 -24.24 24.99
CA ILE A 352 -1.23 -24.72 25.63
C ILE A 352 -0.08 -23.78 25.24
N HIS A 353 0.65 -23.32 26.23
CA HIS A 353 1.85 -22.50 26.11
C HIS A 353 3.10 -23.30 26.48
N SER A 354 4.22 -23.01 25.83
CA SER A 354 5.54 -23.55 26.19
C SER A 354 6.11 -22.90 27.46
N GLU A 355 7.26 -23.39 27.93
CA GLU A 355 7.96 -22.85 29.11
C GLU A 355 8.26 -21.34 28.99
N SER A 356 8.62 -20.85 27.80
CA SER A 356 8.82 -19.42 27.52
C SER A 356 7.52 -18.61 27.35
N GLY A 357 6.36 -19.21 27.64
CA GLY A 357 5.03 -18.58 27.54
C GLY A 357 4.52 -18.41 26.10
N ARG A 358 5.12 -19.06 25.10
CA ARG A 358 4.70 -18.94 23.69
C ARG A 358 3.55 -19.91 23.41
N PRO A 359 2.45 -19.49 22.74
CA PRO A 359 1.36 -20.39 22.41
C PRO A 359 1.82 -21.43 21.39
N CYS A 360 1.71 -22.70 21.74
CA CYS A 360 2.13 -23.83 20.89
C CYS A 360 0.95 -24.68 20.40
N PHE A 361 -0.20 -24.62 21.08
CA PHE A 361 -1.42 -25.32 20.68
C PHE A 361 -2.67 -24.56 21.14
N ALA A 362 -3.76 -24.68 20.39
CA ALA A 362 -5.07 -24.18 20.80
C ALA A 362 -6.19 -25.02 20.17
N GLN A 363 -7.14 -25.47 20.98
CA GLN A 363 -8.31 -26.21 20.52
C GLN A 363 -9.60 -25.47 20.91
N HIS A 364 -10.58 -25.51 20.01
CA HIS A 364 -11.87 -24.86 20.20
C HIS A 364 -12.94 -25.90 20.51
N TYR A 365 -13.77 -25.60 21.50
CA TYR A 365 -14.84 -26.49 21.96
C TYR A 365 -16.17 -25.74 22.14
N SER A 366 -17.26 -26.46 21.97
CA SER A 366 -18.59 -25.97 22.37
C SER A 366 -18.76 -26.11 23.90
N PRO A 367 -19.73 -25.40 24.51
CA PRO A 367 -20.12 -25.57 25.92
C PRO A 367 -20.71 -26.94 26.29
N TYR A 368 -20.63 -27.95 25.41
CA TYR A 368 -21.13 -29.29 25.70
C TYR A 368 -20.21 -30.06 26.65
N TYR A 369 -18.90 -29.85 26.49
CA TYR A 369 -17.87 -30.52 27.27
C TYR A 369 -17.43 -29.63 28.43
N ASP A 370 -17.42 -30.20 29.64
CA ASP A 370 -16.89 -29.50 30.80
C ASP A 370 -15.36 -29.47 30.77
N LEU A 371 -14.77 -28.49 31.45
CA LEU A 371 -13.34 -28.20 31.40
C LEU A 371 -12.44 -29.40 31.80
N ARG A 372 -12.95 -30.32 32.63
CA ARG A 372 -12.24 -31.56 33.00
C ARG A 372 -12.18 -32.53 31.82
N GLU A 373 -13.25 -32.64 31.05
CA GLU A 373 -13.28 -33.46 29.83
C GLU A 373 -12.38 -32.85 28.75
N ARG A 374 -12.58 -31.56 28.48
CA ARG A 374 -11.84 -30.83 27.43
C ARG A 374 -10.34 -30.86 27.64
N PHE A 375 -9.89 -30.79 28.90
CA PHE A 375 -8.47 -30.90 29.23
C PHE A 375 -7.87 -32.22 28.70
N PHE A 376 -8.47 -33.37 29.01
CA PHE A 376 -7.97 -34.66 28.53
C PHE A 376 -8.11 -34.81 27.02
N MET A 377 -9.18 -34.28 26.41
CA MET A 377 -9.31 -34.21 24.94
C MET A 377 -8.22 -33.33 24.32
N THR A 378 -7.84 -32.24 24.96
CA THR A 378 -6.78 -31.33 24.49
C THR A 378 -5.41 -32.01 24.60
N LEU A 379 -5.14 -32.68 25.73
CA LEU A 379 -3.92 -33.48 25.91
C LEU A 379 -3.81 -34.58 24.87
N GLU A 380 -4.85 -35.39 24.66
CA GLU A 380 -4.84 -36.48 23.68
C GLU A 380 -4.49 -35.99 22.27
N LEU A 381 -4.99 -34.82 21.87
CA LEU A 381 -4.64 -34.19 20.59
C LEU A 381 -3.24 -33.59 20.59
N PHE A 382 -2.83 -32.93 21.67
CA PHE A 382 -1.50 -32.33 21.81
C PHE A 382 -0.39 -33.38 21.79
N ASP A 383 -0.62 -34.55 22.40
CA ASP A 383 0.29 -35.70 22.42
C ASP A 383 0.62 -36.24 21.02
N ARG A 384 -0.28 -36.03 20.05
CA ARG A 384 -0.04 -36.40 18.65
C ARG A 384 1.00 -35.51 17.96
N LEU A 385 1.38 -34.39 18.57
CA LEU A 385 2.48 -33.51 18.13
C LEU A 385 3.86 -33.94 18.66
N PHE A 386 3.93 -35.04 19.41
CA PHE A 386 5.18 -35.58 19.95
C PHE A 386 5.53 -36.94 19.33
N ASP A 387 6.82 -37.22 19.16
CA ASP A 387 7.32 -38.57 18.92
C ASP A 387 6.75 -39.52 20.00
N PRO A 388 6.28 -40.73 19.63
CA PRO A 388 5.74 -41.69 20.59
C PRO A 388 6.63 -41.97 21.83
N ARG A 389 7.96 -41.78 21.72
CA ARG A 389 8.93 -41.98 22.80
C ARG A 389 8.95 -40.83 23.81
N ASP A 390 8.63 -39.60 23.39
CA ASP A 390 8.68 -38.37 24.20
C ASP A 390 7.30 -37.93 24.74
N ARG A 391 6.27 -38.78 24.59
CA ARG A 391 4.93 -38.54 25.18
C ARG A 391 4.88 -38.70 26.70
N ALA A 392 5.84 -39.40 27.31
CA ALA A 392 5.89 -39.58 28.76
C ALA A 392 6.79 -38.54 29.46
N GLY A 393 6.55 -38.29 30.76
CA GLY A 393 7.44 -37.46 31.60
C GLY A 393 7.43 -35.96 31.30
N ARG A 394 6.37 -35.45 30.65
CA ARG A 394 6.14 -34.01 30.45
C ARG A 394 5.43 -33.40 31.66
N LEU A 395 5.80 -32.19 32.04
CA LEU A 395 5.19 -31.42 33.13
C LEU A 395 4.11 -30.50 32.57
N PHE A 396 2.88 -30.62 33.09
CA PHE A 396 1.80 -29.67 32.83
C PHE A 396 1.50 -28.85 34.08
N VAL A 397 1.58 -27.53 33.93
CA VAL A 397 1.20 -26.56 34.96
C VAL A 397 -0.25 -26.12 34.70
N LEU A 398 -1.09 -26.30 35.72
CA LEU A 398 -2.54 -26.09 35.68
C LEU A 398 -2.95 -25.19 36.84
N ASP A 399 -3.99 -24.36 36.67
CA ASP A 399 -4.60 -23.69 37.83
C ASP A 399 -5.38 -24.70 38.69
N ARG A 400 -4.99 -24.79 39.96
CA ARG A 400 -5.57 -25.68 40.97
C ARG A 400 -7.07 -25.45 41.21
N GLY A 401 -7.61 -24.26 40.90
CA GLY A 401 -9.03 -23.94 41.11
C GLY A 401 -9.99 -24.73 40.21
N ILE A 402 -9.47 -25.46 39.22
CA ILE A 402 -10.22 -26.03 38.11
C ILE A 402 -10.57 -27.52 38.31
N TYR A 403 -9.79 -28.28 39.09
CA TYR A 403 -9.85 -29.75 39.10
C TYR A 403 -10.16 -30.34 40.48
N GLY A 404 -11.17 -31.22 40.54
CA GLY A 404 -11.42 -32.09 41.69
C GLY A 404 -10.51 -33.32 41.71
N LEU A 405 -10.44 -33.99 42.86
CA LEU A 405 -9.52 -35.12 43.09
C LEU A 405 -9.65 -36.26 42.05
N ASP A 406 -10.86 -36.56 41.60
CA ASP A 406 -11.07 -37.63 40.61
C ASP A 406 -10.56 -37.28 39.21
N ALA A 407 -10.43 -35.99 38.87
CA ALA A 407 -9.73 -35.56 37.67
C ALA A 407 -8.20 -35.68 37.84
N LEU A 408 -7.67 -35.37 39.03
CA LEU A 408 -6.24 -35.51 39.34
C LEU A 408 -5.80 -36.98 39.33
N ARG A 409 -6.63 -37.91 39.80
CA ARG A 409 -6.39 -39.37 39.73
C ARG A 409 -6.27 -39.93 38.31
N ARG A 410 -6.75 -39.21 37.29
CA ARG A 410 -6.60 -39.61 35.88
C ARG A 410 -5.17 -39.40 35.33
N PHE A 411 -4.31 -38.67 36.04
CA PHE A 411 -2.90 -38.50 35.67
C PHE A 411 -2.00 -39.66 36.16
N GLU A 412 -2.51 -40.53 37.04
CA GLU A 412 -1.79 -41.69 37.58
C GLU A 412 -1.88 -42.93 36.65
N ARG A 413 -2.48 -42.77 35.47
CA ARG A 413 -2.72 -43.80 34.45
C ARG A 413 -2.22 -43.34 33.09
#